data_AF-A0A9W5KQV5-F1
#
_entry.id   AF-A0A9W5KQV5-F1
#
_cell.length_a   1.000
_cell.length_b   1.000
_cell.length_c   1.000
_cell.angle_alpha   90.00
_cell.angle_beta   90.00
_cell.angle_gamma   90.00
#
_symmetry.space_group_name_H-M   'P 1'
#
loop_
_entity.id
_entity.type
_entity.pdbx_description
1 polymer ?
#
loop_
_entity_poly.entity_id
_entity_poly.type
_entity_poly.pdbx_seq_one_letter_code
_entity_poly.pdbx_strand_id
1 'polypeptide(L)'
;MKKKIDIEKQLLHPIENKDYRKQLACFNTQKKEIRDLEIQKLDSKLNKLFANTHIFDIYDFKTGAIYFSDEDWELIEKDEIKKIYSETYTAGQYKYILHTNNGVLLRGVHHYYFHVANQKRGGSPTEIQILSWQKHYLDFLNRVFVKLEDYIITNKHNLKLVLSILDHMRDFAIQLCNIQFSMEHDFENCIDTFTHPILVELEHINCMILDLVINNKIDFNTKLQSIQFSIKKISSISEQIISNLIQLKKPDLFRKVIRVHRETDNFWENYIGIKYSVDFLNKEIRFDRKKINLIGVLYGGLELTVLAKILLTQSNVMATVNFINYRKDYLDRVTDTNEMMQLKVNIDNFRNAFNIIVEDNILTGKTIKNITDLFIQNSININKYIILRHPNLNRLPQMAFYDSFMDLDLVERDFVGLIMSSPYTKIKEGTNIYNEFLDELGIFTLSGYKFCKYLYKNGVFEENTEISFIRDFFKEHSC
;
A
#
# COMPACT_ATOMS: atom_id res chain seq x y z
N MET A 1 26.36 20.62 -35.16
CA MET A 1 26.79 19.33 -34.58
C MET A 1 25.61 18.68 -33.87
N LYS A 2 24.86 17.83 -34.59
CA LYS A 2 23.78 17.00 -34.04
C LYS A 2 24.43 15.74 -33.44
N LYS A 3 24.46 15.63 -32.11
CA LYS A 3 24.77 14.35 -31.46
C LYS A 3 23.54 13.46 -31.59
N LYS A 4 23.70 12.35 -32.31
CA LYS A 4 22.81 11.18 -32.27
C LYS A 4 22.54 10.83 -30.81
N ILE A 5 21.26 10.88 -30.44
CA ILE A 5 20.73 10.21 -29.26
C ILE A 5 20.57 8.76 -29.71
N ASP A 6 21.57 7.95 -29.40
CA ASP A 6 21.53 6.52 -29.68
C ASP A 6 20.73 5.80 -28.59
N ILE A 7 19.73 5.07 -29.08
CA ILE A 7 19.21 3.78 -28.64
C ILE A 7 18.10 3.78 -27.58
N GLU A 8 16.90 3.45 -28.09
CA GLU A 8 15.73 2.98 -27.37
C GLU A 8 16.11 1.99 -26.26
N LYS A 9 15.85 2.36 -25.00
CA LYS A 9 15.77 1.39 -23.91
C LYS A 9 14.45 0.62 -24.07
N GLN A 10 14.45 -0.41 -24.91
CA GLN A 10 13.31 -1.33 -24.96
C GLN A 10 13.31 -2.16 -23.68
N LEU A 11 12.45 -1.80 -22.72
CA LEU A 11 12.25 -2.52 -21.45
C LEU A 11 11.66 -3.94 -21.64
N LEU A 12 11.23 -4.25 -22.87
CA LEU A 12 10.46 -5.43 -23.25
C LEU A 12 11.23 -6.23 -24.30
N HIS A 13 11.22 -7.54 -24.15
CA HIS A 13 11.98 -8.46 -24.97
C HIS A 13 11.04 -9.41 -25.74
N PRO A 14 11.16 -9.56 -27.06
CA PRO A 14 10.51 -10.66 -27.78
C PRO A 14 11.34 -11.93 -27.56
N ILE A 15 10.88 -12.86 -26.71
CA ILE A 15 11.62 -14.10 -26.39
C ILE A 15 10.70 -15.33 -26.40
N GLU A 16 11.25 -16.46 -26.87
CA GLU A 16 10.66 -17.79 -26.77
C GLU A 16 10.43 -18.21 -25.29
N ASN A 17 9.17 -18.43 -24.95
CA ASN A 17 8.58 -18.55 -23.60
C ASN A 17 9.32 -19.49 -22.59
N LYS A 18 10.05 -20.52 -23.06
CA LYS A 18 10.68 -21.51 -22.16
C LYS A 18 11.93 -20.99 -21.44
N ASP A 19 12.77 -20.19 -22.11
CA ASP A 19 14.01 -19.70 -21.49
C ASP A 19 13.72 -18.61 -20.44
N TYR A 20 12.79 -17.71 -20.77
CA TYR A 20 12.35 -16.65 -19.87
C TYR A 20 11.80 -17.17 -18.53
N ARG A 21 10.99 -18.23 -18.55
CA ARG A 21 10.44 -18.84 -17.33
C ARG A 21 11.54 -19.29 -16.37
N LYS A 22 12.62 -19.86 -16.89
CA LYS A 22 13.76 -20.31 -16.08
C LYS A 22 14.53 -19.12 -15.53
N GLN A 23 14.79 -18.10 -16.35
CA GLN A 23 15.45 -16.86 -15.91
C GLN A 23 14.65 -16.17 -14.80
N LEU A 24 13.33 -16.02 -14.97
CA LEU A 24 12.44 -15.43 -13.97
C LEU A 24 12.38 -16.27 -12.68
N ALA A 25 12.43 -17.60 -12.78
CA ALA A 25 12.50 -18.47 -11.60
C ALA A 25 13.79 -18.26 -10.80
N CYS A 26 14.95 -18.18 -11.47
CA CYS A 26 16.23 -17.88 -10.83
C CYS A 26 16.20 -16.51 -10.15
N PHE A 27 15.71 -15.49 -10.87
CA PHE A 27 15.55 -14.14 -10.35
C PHE A 27 14.68 -14.11 -9.08
N ASN A 28 13.49 -14.73 -9.12
CA ASN A 28 12.58 -14.79 -7.96
C ASN A 28 13.21 -15.47 -6.75
N THR A 29 13.98 -16.54 -6.95
CA THR A 29 14.69 -17.23 -5.85
C THR A 29 15.69 -16.30 -5.18
N GLN A 30 16.51 -15.59 -5.95
CA GLN A 30 17.48 -14.63 -5.42
C GLN A 30 16.79 -13.49 -4.66
N LYS A 31 15.71 -12.92 -5.20
CA LYS A 31 14.94 -11.86 -4.53
C LYS A 31 14.31 -12.34 -3.23
N LYS A 32 13.82 -13.58 -3.19
CA LYS A 32 13.30 -14.21 -1.97
C LYS A 32 14.38 -14.37 -0.90
N GLU A 33 15.58 -14.82 -1.25
CA GLU A 33 16.68 -14.95 -0.31
C GLU A 33 17.06 -13.60 0.32
N ILE A 34 17.13 -12.54 -0.50
CA ILE A 34 17.38 -11.18 -0.01
C ILE A 34 16.27 -10.75 0.96
N ARG A 35 15.00 -10.95 0.60
CA ARG A 35 13.86 -10.62 1.47
C ARG A 35 13.95 -11.31 2.82
N ASP A 36 14.21 -12.62 2.82
CA ASP A 36 14.26 -13.42 4.05
C ASP A 36 15.41 -12.95 4.96
N LEU A 37 16.55 -12.55 4.38
CA LEU A 37 17.65 -11.91 5.12
C LEU A 37 17.28 -10.54 5.71
N GLU A 38 16.56 -9.69 4.97
CA GLU A 38 16.13 -8.38 5.48
C GLU A 38 15.07 -8.50 6.58
N ILE A 39 14.19 -9.50 6.50
CA ILE A 39 13.24 -9.83 7.59
C ILE A 39 14.01 -10.20 8.85
N GLN A 40 15.00 -11.10 8.76
CA GLN A 40 15.84 -11.49 9.91
C GLN A 40 16.57 -10.29 10.53
N LYS A 41 17.08 -9.37 9.70
CA LYS A 41 17.69 -8.13 10.18
C LYS A 41 16.70 -7.26 10.93
N LEU A 42 15.44 -7.17 10.47
CA LEU A 42 14.39 -6.44 11.17
C LEU A 42 14.04 -7.09 12.51
N ASP A 43 13.86 -8.41 12.55
CA ASP A 43 13.52 -9.15 13.77
C ASP A 43 14.56 -8.92 14.88
N SER A 44 15.84 -8.82 14.51
CA SER A 44 16.94 -8.52 15.45
C SER A 44 16.89 -7.11 16.06
N LYS A 45 16.08 -6.20 15.49
CA LYS A 45 15.96 -4.80 15.89
C LYS A 45 14.63 -4.48 16.56
N LEU A 46 13.75 -5.47 16.73
CA LEU A 46 12.45 -5.23 17.33
C LEU A 46 12.61 -4.70 18.76
N ASN A 47 11.64 -3.90 19.16
CA ASN A 47 11.49 -3.37 20.50
C ASN A 47 11.58 -4.51 21.51
N LYS A 48 12.21 -4.28 22.66
CA LYS A 48 12.36 -5.26 23.74
C LYS A 48 11.07 -5.97 24.16
N LEU A 49 9.90 -5.31 24.05
CA LEU A 49 8.60 -5.93 24.35
C LEU A 49 8.22 -7.02 23.34
N PHE A 50 8.79 -6.97 22.14
CA PHE A 50 8.70 -7.98 21.08
C PHE A 50 9.96 -8.82 20.92
N ALA A 51 10.85 -8.83 21.93
CA ALA A 51 12.06 -9.63 21.86
C ALA A 51 11.72 -11.10 21.57
N ASN A 52 12.50 -11.73 20.69
CA ASN A 52 12.32 -13.12 20.24
C ASN A 52 10.98 -13.41 19.51
N THR A 53 10.29 -12.39 19.04
CA THR A 53 9.09 -12.53 18.20
C THR A 53 9.46 -12.26 16.74
N HIS A 54 8.86 -12.98 15.81
CA HIS A 54 8.98 -12.66 14.38
C HIS A 54 7.99 -11.54 14.02
N ILE A 55 8.38 -10.58 13.17
CA ILE A 55 7.51 -9.44 12.83
C ILE A 55 6.12 -9.88 12.33
N PHE A 56 6.06 -11.00 11.61
CA PHE A 56 4.81 -11.53 11.07
C PHE A 56 4.00 -12.42 12.05
N ASP A 57 4.43 -12.53 13.30
CA ASP A 57 3.59 -13.01 14.42
C ASP A 57 2.85 -11.84 15.10
N ILE A 58 3.33 -10.61 14.88
CA ILE A 58 2.71 -9.36 15.35
C ILE A 58 1.72 -8.86 14.30
N TYR A 59 2.11 -8.92 13.03
CA TYR A 59 1.33 -8.50 11.88
C TYR A 59 1.03 -9.69 10.98
N ASP A 60 -0.23 -9.89 10.61
CA ASP A 60 -0.58 -10.92 9.64
C ASP A 60 0.14 -10.68 8.31
N PHE A 61 0.95 -11.64 7.88
CA PHE A 61 1.77 -11.49 6.65
C PHE A 61 0.93 -11.10 5.42
N LYS A 62 -0.27 -11.65 5.26
CA LYS A 62 -1.09 -11.49 4.05
C LYS A 62 -1.93 -10.23 4.06
N THR A 63 -2.49 -9.83 5.20
CA THR A 63 -3.34 -8.64 5.30
C THR A 63 -2.58 -7.42 5.78
N GLY A 64 -1.51 -7.59 6.56
CA GLY A 64 -0.81 -6.51 7.24
C GLY A 64 -1.49 -6.05 8.53
N ALA A 65 -2.61 -6.66 8.93
CA ALA A 65 -3.31 -6.31 10.15
C ALA A 65 -2.53 -6.74 11.40
N ILE A 66 -2.67 -6.03 12.51
CA ILE A 66 -2.23 -6.55 13.81
C ILE A 66 -3.01 -7.83 14.11
N TYR A 67 -2.26 -8.88 14.43
CA TYR A 67 -2.79 -10.22 14.66
C TYR A 67 -2.61 -10.59 16.13
N PHE A 68 -3.63 -11.18 16.75
CA PHE A 68 -3.50 -11.90 18.01
C PHE A 68 -3.86 -13.36 17.77
N SER A 69 -3.09 -14.32 18.33
CA SER A 69 -3.61 -15.69 18.44
C SER A 69 -4.79 -15.72 19.41
N ASP A 70 -5.59 -16.78 19.39
CA ASP A 70 -6.70 -16.90 20.34
C ASP A 70 -6.19 -16.89 21.79
N GLU A 71 -5.05 -17.54 22.07
CA GLU A 71 -4.42 -17.52 23.39
C GLU A 71 -3.95 -16.11 23.77
N ASP A 72 -3.20 -15.44 22.89
CA ASP A 72 -2.73 -14.07 23.12
C ASP A 72 -3.93 -13.12 23.34
N TRP A 73 -5.04 -13.31 22.63
CA TRP A 73 -6.25 -12.50 22.77
C TRP A 73 -6.92 -12.72 24.12
N GLU A 74 -7.12 -13.97 24.55
CA GLU A 74 -7.75 -14.30 25.84
C GLU A 74 -6.90 -13.89 27.04
N LEU A 75 -5.57 -13.92 26.91
CA LEU A 75 -4.63 -13.51 27.96
C LEU A 75 -4.58 -11.99 28.21
N ILE A 76 -5.19 -11.18 27.35
CA ILE A 76 -5.37 -9.75 27.63
C ILE A 76 -6.41 -9.61 28.74
N GLU A 77 -5.96 -9.22 29.92
CA GLU A 77 -6.79 -8.87 31.08
C GLU A 77 -7.74 -7.70 30.75
N LYS A 78 -8.50 -7.20 31.75
CA LYS A 78 -9.52 -6.14 31.55
C LYS A 78 -8.92 -4.86 30.96
N ASP A 79 -8.85 -4.78 29.63
CA ASP A 79 -8.28 -3.69 28.85
C ASP A 79 -9.39 -2.94 28.10
N GLU A 80 -9.44 -1.62 28.27
CA GLU A 80 -10.50 -0.77 27.70
C GLU A 80 -10.43 -0.65 26.18
N ILE A 81 -9.24 -0.75 25.59
CA ILE A 81 -9.06 -0.74 24.13
C ILE A 81 -9.51 -2.08 23.55
N LYS A 82 -9.15 -3.20 24.19
CA LYS A 82 -9.69 -4.53 23.80
C LYS A 82 -11.22 -4.55 23.85
N LYS A 83 -11.85 -3.93 24.85
CA LYS A 83 -13.32 -3.82 24.94
C LYS A 83 -13.91 -3.10 23.73
N ILE A 84 -13.29 -2.01 23.25
CA ILE A 84 -13.72 -1.31 22.03
C ILE A 84 -13.65 -2.27 20.84
N TYR A 85 -12.54 -2.97 20.65
CA TYR A 85 -12.38 -3.92 19.55
C TYR A 85 -13.38 -5.08 19.59
N SER A 86 -13.73 -5.55 20.79
CA SER A 86 -14.64 -6.68 21.00
C SER A 86 -16.12 -6.32 20.81
N GLU A 87 -16.44 -5.10 20.41
CA GLU A 87 -17.83 -4.70 20.22
C GLU A 87 -18.49 -5.34 19.01
N THR A 88 -19.74 -5.75 19.23
CA THR A 88 -20.63 -6.25 18.20
C THR A 88 -21.66 -5.21 17.78
N TYR A 89 -22.05 -5.18 16.51
CA TYR A 89 -23.17 -4.36 16.02
C TYR A 89 -24.45 -5.18 15.84
N THR A 90 -24.30 -6.49 15.63
CA THR A 90 -25.36 -7.51 15.68
C THR A 90 -24.81 -8.69 16.46
N ALA A 91 -25.65 -9.51 17.09
CA ALA A 91 -25.20 -10.67 17.85
C ALA A 91 -24.21 -11.54 17.03
N GLY A 92 -22.98 -11.69 17.54
CA GLY A 92 -21.91 -12.45 16.89
C GLY A 92 -21.17 -11.76 15.73
N GLN A 93 -21.52 -10.50 15.39
CA GLN A 93 -20.89 -9.74 14.31
C GLN A 93 -20.11 -8.56 14.88
N TYR A 94 -18.78 -8.59 14.71
CA TYR A 94 -17.88 -7.62 15.30
C TYR A 94 -17.68 -6.40 14.40
N LYS A 95 -17.61 -5.22 15.02
CA LYS A 95 -17.42 -3.94 14.32
C LYS A 95 -15.98 -3.75 13.84
N TYR A 96 -15.02 -4.03 14.73
CA TYR A 96 -13.63 -3.57 14.58
C TYR A 96 -12.60 -4.69 14.43
N ILE A 97 -13.02 -5.95 14.49
CA ILE A 97 -12.16 -7.12 14.36
C ILE A 97 -12.70 -8.11 13.35
N LEU A 98 -11.83 -9.02 12.89
CA LEU A 98 -12.19 -10.21 12.15
C LEU A 98 -11.59 -11.44 12.82
N HIS A 99 -12.45 -12.40 13.17
CA HIS A 99 -11.99 -13.71 13.62
C HIS A 99 -11.43 -14.51 12.43
N THR A 100 -10.24 -15.06 12.64
CA THR A 100 -9.60 -16.01 11.73
C THR A 100 -9.95 -17.44 12.17
N ASN A 101 -9.13 -18.43 11.80
CA ASN A 101 -9.31 -19.79 12.30
C ASN A 101 -8.65 -20.02 13.68
N ASN A 102 -7.71 -19.16 14.06
CA ASN A 102 -6.77 -19.40 15.14
C ASN A 102 -6.34 -18.11 15.85
N GLY A 103 -7.17 -17.06 15.74
CA GLY A 103 -6.82 -15.73 16.22
C GLY A 103 -7.73 -14.64 15.66
N VAL A 104 -7.36 -13.40 15.94
CA VAL A 104 -8.13 -12.19 15.64
C VAL A 104 -7.25 -11.19 14.88
N LEU A 105 -7.78 -10.64 13.79
CA LEU A 105 -7.21 -9.48 13.11
C LEU A 105 -7.88 -8.21 13.64
N LEU A 106 -7.08 -7.24 14.06
CA LEU A 106 -7.58 -5.93 14.50
C LEU A 106 -7.81 -5.01 13.30
N ARG A 107 -8.70 -5.45 12.41
CA ARG A 107 -9.32 -4.69 11.32
C ARG A 107 -10.73 -5.21 11.16
N GLY A 108 -11.69 -4.34 10.92
CA GLY A 108 -13.11 -4.71 10.93
C GLY A 108 -13.96 -4.06 9.84
N VAL A 109 -15.21 -4.51 9.79
CA VAL A 109 -16.19 -4.12 8.78
C VAL A 109 -16.64 -2.66 8.89
N HIS A 110 -16.64 -2.08 10.08
CA HIS A 110 -17.16 -0.71 10.24
C HIS A 110 -16.17 0.39 9.80
N HIS A 111 -14.88 0.11 9.73
CA HIS A 111 -13.87 1.10 9.36
C HIS A 111 -13.03 0.59 8.17
N TYR A 112 -12.07 -0.31 8.40
CA TYR A 112 -11.05 -0.69 7.42
C TYR A 112 -11.65 -1.34 6.18
N TYR A 113 -12.59 -2.27 6.39
CA TYR A 113 -13.23 -3.04 5.31
C TYR A 113 -14.63 -2.53 4.97
N PHE A 114 -14.97 -1.29 5.34
CA PHE A 114 -16.30 -0.75 5.13
C PHE A 114 -16.73 -0.80 3.66
N HIS A 115 -15.90 -0.26 2.76
CA HIS A 115 -16.25 -0.24 1.33
C HIS A 115 -16.25 -1.64 0.72
N VAL A 116 -15.38 -2.55 1.15
CA VAL A 116 -15.43 -3.97 0.74
C VAL A 116 -16.77 -4.60 1.07
N ALA A 117 -17.31 -4.27 2.24
CA ALA A 117 -18.53 -4.86 2.76
C ALA A 117 -19.83 -4.23 2.26
N ASN A 118 -19.79 -2.96 1.85
CA ASN A 118 -20.99 -2.19 1.55
C ASN A 118 -21.08 -1.72 0.09
N GLN A 119 -19.95 -1.65 -0.63
CA GLN A 119 -19.92 -1.18 -2.02
C GLN A 119 -20.27 -2.33 -2.97
N LYS A 120 -21.13 -2.05 -3.95
CA LYS A 120 -21.39 -2.99 -5.05
C LYS A 120 -20.10 -3.21 -5.85
N ARG A 121 -19.80 -4.47 -6.17
CA ARG A 121 -18.67 -4.90 -7.00
C ARG A 121 -18.68 -4.13 -8.33
N GLY A 122 -17.57 -3.48 -8.63
CA GLY A 122 -17.42 -2.61 -9.81
C GLY A 122 -18.21 -1.29 -9.78
N GLY A 123 -19.07 -1.07 -8.79
CA GLY A 123 -19.89 0.13 -8.64
C GLY A 123 -19.14 1.29 -7.96
N SER A 124 -19.74 2.48 -7.99
CA SER A 124 -19.24 3.67 -7.28
C SER A 124 -19.85 3.75 -5.88
N PRO A 125 -19.08 4.12 -4.84
CA PRO A 125 -19.65 4.35 -3.52
C PRO A 125 -20.55 5.58 -3.52
N THR A 126 -21.64 5.53 -2.73
CA THR A 126 -22.57 6.66 -2.58
C THR A 126 -22.05 7.67 -1.55
N GLU A 127 -22.60 8.88 -1.57
CA GLU A 127 -22.33 9.90 -0.55
C GLU A 127 -22.63 9.39 0.87
N ILE A 128 -23.75 8.68 1.04
CA ILE A 128 -24.15 8.09 2.32
C ILE A 128 -23.09 7.08 2.79
N GLN A 129 -22.56 6.26 1.88
CA GLN A 129 -21.50 5.30 2.21
C GLN A 129 -20.21 5.99 2.62
N ILE A 130 -19.79 7.05 1.92
CA ILE A 130 -18.58 7.82 2.26
C ILE A 130 -18.72 8.48 3.64
N LEU A 131 -19.87 9.12 3.91
CA LEU A 131 -20.15 9.75 5.20
C LEU A 131 -20.22 8.72 6.34
N SER A 132 -20.83 7.55 6.09
CA SER A 132 -20.93 6.48 7.09
C SER A 132 -19.56 5.89 7.41
N TRP A 133 -18.74 5.65 6.39
CA TRP A 133 -17.36 5.21 6.53
C TRP A 133 -16.55 6.16 7.41
N GLN A 134 -16.57 7.47 7.07
CA GLN A 134 -15.91 8.49 7.87
C GLN A 134 -16.42 8.48 9.31
N LYS A 135 -17.74 8.50 9.51
CA LYS A 135 -18.36 8.51 10.84
C LYS A 135 -17.88 7.32 11.69
N HIS A 136 -17.82 6.12 11.13
CA HIS A 136 -17.36 4.94 11.85
C HIS A 136 -15.87 5.01 12.20
N TYR A 137 -15.04 5.53 11.29
CA TYR A 137 -13.63 5.78 11.58
C TYR A 137 -13.47 6.78 12.73
N LEU A 138 -14.17 7.92 12.68
CA LEU A 138 -14.10 8.95 13.72
C LEU A 138 -14.67 8.50 15.06
N ASP A 139 -15.74 7.70 15.06
CA ASP A 139 -16.27 7.09 16.29
C ASP A 139 -15.21 6.20 16.96
N PHE A 140 -14.57 5.31 16.19
CA PHE A 140 -13.47 4.49 16.71
C PHE A 140 -12.33 5.35 17.27
N LEU A 141 -11.84 6.32 16.49
CA LEU A 141 -10.70 7.17 16.87
C LEU A 141 -11.01 8.02 18.12
N ASN A 142 -12.20 8.60 18.21
CA ASN A 142 -12.60 9.41 19.37
C ASN A 142 -12.71 8.56 20.65
N ARG A 143 -13.15 7.31 20.52
CA ARG A 143 -13.28 6.41 21.67
C ARG A 143 -11.92 5.94 22.16
N VAL A 144 -11.01 5.55 21.27
CA VAL A 144 -9.65 5.21 21.68
C VAL A 144 -8.89 6.43 22.19
N PHE A 145 -9.12 7.63 21.62
CA PHE A 145 -8.52 8.88 22.09
C PHE A 145 -8.73 9.09 23.60
N VAL A 146 -9.96 8.89 24.09
CA VAL A 146 -10.28 9.02 25.52
C VAL A 146 -9.54 7.95 26.35
N LYS A 147 -9.40 6.73 25.83
CA LYS A 147 -8.74 5.64 26.56
C LYS A 147 -7.23 5.74 26.58
N LEU A 148 -6.62 6.49 25.66
CA LEU A 148 -5.17 6.66 25.57
C LEU A 148 -4.59 7.58 26.67
N GLU A 149 -5.40 8.43 27.31
CA GLU A 149 -4.93 9.41 28.32
C GLU A 149 -4.25 8.75 29.52
N ASP A 150 -4.85 7.66 30.01
CA ASP A 150 -4.35 6.88 31.15
C ASP A 150 -3.77 5.52 30.73
N TYR A 151 -3.52 5.31 29.43
CA TYR A 151 -3.09 4.00 28.93
C TYR A 151 -1.61 3.75 29.24
N ILE A 152 -1.28 2.54 29.70
CA ILE A 152 0.09 2.17 30.05
C ILE A 152 0.53 0.97 29.22
N ILE A 153 1.63 1.14 28.49
CA ILE A 153 2.25 0.07 27.73
C ILE A 153 3.26 -0.65 28.61
N THR A 154 2.90 -1.85 29.09
CA THR A 154 3.78 -2.66 29.95
C THR A 154 4.26 -3.95 29.29
N ASN A 155 3.54 -4.44 28.28
CA ASN A 155 3.80 -5.72 27.63
C ASN A 155 3.49 -5.68 26.13
N LYS A 156 3.78 -6.80 25.44
CA LYS A 156 3.57 -6.96 23.99
C LYS A 156 2.11 -6.76 23.57
N HIS A 157 1.14 -7.14 24.40
CA HIS A 157 -0.28 -7.04 24.07
C HIS A 157 -0.76 -5.59 24.08
N ASN A 158 -0.39 -4.81 25.10
CA ASN A 158 -0.72 -3.38 25.15
C ASN A 158 -0.09 -2.65 23.96
N LEU A 159 1.16 -2.98 23.63
CA LEU A 159 1.83 -2.38 22.48
C LEU A 159 1.13 -2.73 21.16
N LYS A 160 0.71 -3.99 20.97
CA LYS A 160 -0.06 -4.41 19.79
C LYS A 160 -1.40 -3.67 19.65
N LEU A 161 -2.12 -3.43 20.74
CA LEU A 161 -3.37 -2.65 20.74
C LEU A 161 -3.14 -1.19 20.33
N VAL A 162 -2.02 -0.59 20.75
CA VAL A 162 -1.63 0.77 20.34
C VAL A 162 -1.20 0.80 18.86
N LEU A 163 -0.45 -0.22 18.42
CA LEU A 163 -0.05 -0.33 17.02
C LEU A 163 -1.23 -0.53 16.08
N SER A 164 -2.31 -1.19 16.52
CA SER A 164 -3.51 -1.33 15.67
C SER A 164 -4.27 -0.01 15.51
N ILE A 165 -4.24 0.87 16.52
CA ILE A 165 -4.75 2.24 16.38
C ILE A 165 -3.95 2.99 15.30
N LEU A 166 -2.62 2.89 15.32
CA LEU A 166 -1.77 3.49 14.30
C LEU A 166 -2.00 2.89 12.91
N ASP A 167 -2.24 1.57 12.80
CA ASP A 167 -2.57 0.92 11.52
C ASP A 167 -3.89 1.46 10.94
N HIS A 168 -4.90 1.71 11.76
CA HIS A 168 -6.14 2.38 11.35
C HIS A 168 -5.92 3.83 10.92
N MET A 169 -5.15 4.60 11.70
CA MET A 169 -4.83 5.98 11.36
C MET A 169 -4.04 6.06 10.05
N ARG A 170 -3.10 5.14 9.85
CA ARG A 170 -2.30 5.00 8.62
C ARG A 170 -3.19 4.73 7.42
N ASP A 171 -4.06 3.72 7.47
CA ASP A 171 -4.97 3.43 6.36
C ASP A 171 -5.84 4.65 6.02
N PHE A 172 -6.47 5.25 7.04
CA PHE A 172 -7.33 6.40 6.85
C PHE A 172 -6.57 7.59 6.24
N ALA A 173 -5.36 7.88 6.73
CA ALA A 173 -4.52 8.94 6.20
C ALA A 173 -4.11 8.71 4.73
N ILE A 174 -3.81 7.47 4.34
CA ILE A 174 -3.47 7.14 2.95
C ILE A 174 -4.68 7.32 2.04
N GLN A 175 -5.86 6.87 2.46
CA GLN A 175 -7.09 7.09 1.71
C GLN A 175 -7.39 8.59 1.56
N LEU A 176 -7.25 9.37 2.62
CA LEU A 176 -7.41 10.83 2.60
C LEU A 176 -6.38 11.52 1.69
N CYS A 177 -5.11 11.10 1.70
CA CYS A 177 -4.10 11.58 0.74
C CYS A 177 -4.54 11.33 -0.71
N ASN A 178 -5.01 10.11 -1.00
CA ASN A 178 -5.46 9.76 -2.35
C ASN A 178 -6.66 10.62 -2.79
N ILE A 179 -7.64 10.84 -1.90
CA ILE A 179 -8.79 11.70 -2.15
C ILE A 179 -8.33 13.12 -2.45
N GLN A 180 -7.56 13.72 -1.55
CA GLN A 180 -7.14 15.10 -1.64
C GLN A 180 -6.33 15.39 -2.90
N PHE A 181 -5.30 14.58 -3.17
CA PHE A 181 -4.44 14.76 -4.33
C PHE A 181 -5.19 14.53 -5.65
N SER A 182 -6.19 13.65 -5.65
CA SER A 182 -7.03 13.45 -6.82
C SER A 182 -7.95 14.62 -7.11
N MET A 183 -8.42 15.32 -6.06
CA MET A 183 -9.35 16.45 -6.19
C MET A 183 -8.64 17.74 -6.61
N GLU A 184 -7.52 18.06 -5.98
CA GLU A 184 -6.79 19.32 -6.22
C GLU A 184 -6.25 19.43 -7.64
N HIS A 185 -5.89 18.29 -8.22
CA HIS A 185 -5.17 18.27 -9.48
C HIS A 185 -6.03 17.90 -10.66
N ASP A 186 -7.35 17.70 -10.54
CA ASP A 186 -8.27 17.30 -11.64
C ASP A 186 -7.59 16.39 -12.70
N PHE A 187 -6.85 15.38 -12.22
CA PHE A 187 -6.06 14.44 -13.03
C PHE A 187 -4.79 14.98 -13.74
N GLU A 188 -4.07 15.95 -13.18
CA GLU A 188 -2.73 16.34 -13.64
C GLU A 188 -1.71 15.21 -13.47
N ASN A 189 -0.81 15.07 -14.44
CA ASN A 189 0.16 13.98 -14.45
C ASN A 189 1.22 14.07 -13.33
N CYS A 190 1.40 15.20 -12.65
CA CYS A 190 2.34 15.36 -11.54
C CYS A 190 1.83 16.36 -10.51
N ILE A 191 2.15 16.12 -9.23
CA ILE A 191 1.56 16.75 -8.05
C ILE A 191 2.71 17.12 -7.08
N ASP A 192 2.88 18.42 -6.80
CA ASP A 192 3.82 18.91 -5.79
C ASP A 192 3.11 18.93 -4.42
N THR A 193 3.54 18.07 -3.49
CA THR A 193 2.78 17.79 -2.25
C THR A 193 3.58 18.05 -0.97
N PHE A 194 4.73 18.70 -1.07
CA PHE A 194 5.74 18.73 0.00
C PHE A 194 5.23 19.20 1.37
N THR A 195 4.16 19.99 1.41
CA THR A 195 3.61 20.61 2.62
C THR A 195 2.17 20.25 2.93
N HIS A 196 1.58 19.26 2.25
CA HIS A 196 0.16 18.94 2.45
C HIS A 196 -0.08 18.42 3.87
N PRO A 197 -1.00 19.01 4.67
CA PRO A 197 -1.20 18.61 6.07
C PRO A 197 -1.44 17.12 6.27
N ILE A 198 -2.20 16.48 5.37
CA ILE A 198 -2.48 15.03 5.49
C ILE A 198 -1.25 14.17 5.19
N LEU A 199 -0.36 14.61 4.29
CA LEU A 199 0.88 13.91 3.98
C LEU A 199 1.89 14.00 5.13
N VAL A 200 1.99 15.19 5.73
CA VAL A 200 2.80 15.41 6.94
C VAL A 200 2.31 14.51 8.07
N GLU A 201 0.99 14.37 8.21
CA GLU A 201 0.42 13.50 9.23
C GLU A 201 0.67 12.02 8.94
N LEU A 202 0.56 11.58 7.68
CA LEU A 202 0.96 10.22 7.28
C LEU A 202 2.44 9.94 7.59
N GLU A 203 3.33 10.91 7.33
CA GLU A 203 4.74 10.81 7.70
C GLU A 203 4.94 10.65 9.21
N HIS A 204 4.24 11.45 10.02
CA HIS A 204 4.29 11.33 11.48
C HIS A 204 3.79 9.98 11.98
N ILE A 205 2.67 9.47 11.46
CA ILE A 205 2.12 8.15 11.80
C ILE A 205 3.16 7.06 11.50
N ASN A 206 3.76 7.10 10.30
CA ASN A 206 4.77 6.12 9.90
C ASN A 206 6.01 6.18 10.79
N CYS A 207 6.47 7.38 11.15
CA CYS A 207 7.55 7.55 12.14
C CYS A 207 7.18 6.97 13.51
N MET A 208 5.94 7.15 13.99
CA MET A 208 5.49 6.57 15.26
C MET A 208 5.45 5.05 15.23
N ILE A 209 4.99 4.44 14.12
CA ILE A 209 5.02 2.97 13.95
C ILE A 209 6.46 2.46 14.02
N LEU A 210 7.38 3.10 13.30
CA LEU A 210 8.81 2.75 13.34
C LEU A 210 9.37 2.89 14.75
N ASP A 211 9.16 4.02 15.40
CA ASP A 211 9.65 4.22 16.76
C ASP A 211 9.16 3.10 17.68
N LEU A 212 7.85 2.83 17.70
CA LEU A 212 7.24 1.82 18.58
C LEU A 212 7.72 0.39 18.32
N VAL A 213 8.04 0.03 17.07
CA VAL A 213 8.41 -1.35 16.73
C VAL A 213 9.92 -1.59 16.69
N ILE A 214 10.74 -0.62 16.26
CA ILE A 214 12.20 -0.83 16.05
C ILE A 214 13.11 -0.02 16.97
N ASN A 215 12.58 0.86 17.83
CA ASN A 215 13.39 1.61 18.79
C ASN A 215 13.33 0.97 20.18
N ASN A 216 14.49 0.75 20.81
CA ASN A 216 14.59 0.14 22.15
C ASN A 216 14.56 1.17 23.30
N LYS A 217 14.63 2.46 23.00
CA LYS A 217 14.59 3.55 23.98
C LYS A 217 13.42 4.48 23.69
N ILE A 218 12.23 3.99 24.00
CA ILE A 218 10.98 4.72 23.77
C ILE A 218 10.43 5.24 25.08
N ASP A 219 10.12 6.52 25.10
CA ASP A 219 9.18 7.09 26.05
C ASP A 219 7.76 6.84 25.55
N PHE A 220 7.12 5.78 26.08
CA PHE A 220 5.77 5.40 25.69
C PHE A 220 4.74 6.48 26.00
N ASN A 221 4.89 7.24 27.10
CA ASN A 221 3.93 8.27 27.49
C ASN A 221 3.93 9.42 26.46
N THR A 222 5.11 9.89 26.08
CA THR A 222 5.25 10.90 25.03
C THR A 222 4.69 10.40 23.69
N LYS A 223 4.86 9.11 23.36
CA LYS A 223 4.28 8.53 22.14
C LYS A 223 2.76 8.44 22.19
N LEU A 224 2.17 8.04 23.31
CA LEU A 224 0.71 8.00 23.48
C LEU A 224 0.09 9.40 23.32
N GLN A 225 0.71 10.42 23.91
CA GLN A 225 0.30 11.82 23.73
C GLN A 225 0.40 12.28 22.27
N SER A 226 1.47 11.87 21.57
CA SER A 226 1.65 12.15 20.15
C SER A 226 0.55 11.51 19.31
N ILE A 227 0.19 10.24 19.60
CA ILE A 227 -0.92 9.53 18.94
C ILE A 227 -2.25 10.26 19.18
N GLN A 228 -2.53 10.66 20.42
CA GLN A 228 -3.74 11.43 20.74
C GLN A 228 -3.83 12.75 19.98
N PHE A 229 -2.70 13.46 19.83
CA PHE A 229 -2.64 14.69 19.05
C PHE A 229 -2.87 14.44 17.56
N SER A 230 -2.25 13.39 17.01
CA SER A 230 -2.45 12.93 15.64
C SER A 230 -3.89 12.53 15.36
N ILE A 231 -4.59 11.87 16.29
CA ILE A 231 -6.01 11.56 16.17
C ILE A 231 -6.82 12.85 15.95
N LYS A 232 -6.64 13.88 16.80
CA LYS A 232 -7.35 15.15 16.66
C LYS A 232 -7.10 15.81 15.29
N LYS A 233 -5.86 15.80 14.82
CA LYS A 233 -5.49 16.35 13.51
C LYS A 233 -6.14 15.60 12.36
N ILE A 234 -6.02 14.27 12.32
CA ILE A 234 -6.61 13.46 11.25
C ILE A 234 -8.12 13.64 11.23
N SER A 235 -8.78 13.64 12.40
CA SER A 235 -10.23 13.88 12.49
C SER A 235 -10.61 15.20 11.82
N SER A 236 -9.96 16.31 12.20
CA SER A 236 -10.24 17.63 11.62
C SER A 236 -9.92 17.73 10.12
N ILE A 237 -8.77 17.19 9.69
CA ILE A 237 -8.39 17.17 8.27
C ILE A 237 -9.40 16.35 7.46
N SER A 238 -9.85 15.20 7.99
CA SER A 238 -10.79 14.33 7.31
C SER A 238 -12.14 15.00 7.06
N GLU A 239 -12.67 15.76 8.02
CA GLU A 239 -13.92 16.49 7.88
C GLU A 239 -13.86 17.46 6.69
N GLN A 240 -12.76 18.20 6.57
CA GLN A 240 -12.54 19.11 5.46
C GLN A 240 -12.43 18.37 4.12
N ILE A 241 -11.59 17.34 4.04
CA ILE A 241 -11.36 16.58 2.79
C ILE A 241 -12.66 15.92 2.30
N ILE A 242 -13.39 15.25 3.19
CA ILE A 242 -14.62 14.54 2.83
C ILE A 242 -15.75 15.52 2.49
N SER A 243 -15.89 16.62 3.22
CA SER A 243 -16.84 17.69 2.85
C SER A 243 -16.56 18.22 1.44
N ASN A 244 -15.30 18.52 1.12
CA ASN A 244 -14.92 18.99 -0.20
C ASN A 244 -15.20 17.92 -1.28
N LEU A 245 -14.93 16.63 -1.01
CA LEU A 245 -15.21 15.54 -1.94
C LEU A 245 -16.70 15.47 -2.28
N ILE A 246 -17.56 15.51 -1.26
CA ILE A 246 -19.01 15.39 -1.41
C ILE A 246 -19.58 16.58 -2.20
N GLN A 247 -19.09 17.79 -1.94
CA GLN A 247 -19.52 19.00 -2.63
C GLN A 247 -19.30 18.93 -4.15
N LEU A 248 -18.30 18.16 -4.62
CA LEU A 248 -18.07 17.98 -6.06
C LEU A 248 -19.21 17.23 -6.76
N LYS A 249 -19.98 16.39 -6.06
CA LYS A 249 -21.11 15.61 -6.60
C LYS A 249 -20.78 14.85 -7.89
N LYS A 250 -19.58 14.23 -7.95
CA LYS A 250 -19.08 13.46 -9.09
C LYS A 250 -18.95 11.96 -8.73
N PRO A 251 -19.96 11.11 -8.99
CA PRO A 251 -19.89 9.67 -8.68
C PRO A 251 -18.69 8.94 -9.30
N ASP A 252 -18.27 9.33 -10.49
CA ASP A 252 -17.08 8.74 -11.15
C ASP A 252 -15.78 9.08 -10.39
N LEU A 253 -15.73 10.26 -9.78
CA LEU A 253 -14.61 10.62 -8.91
C LEU A 253 -14.60 9.74 -7.67
N PHE A 254 -15.76 9.49 -7.05
CA PHE A 254 -15.88 8.65 -5.84
C PHE A 254 -15.30 7.25 -6.09
N ARG A 255 -15.65 6.61 -7.20
CA ARG A 255 -15.08 5.30 -7.58
C ARG A 255 -13.56 5.34 -7.76
N LYS A 256 -13.02 6.45 -8.27
CA LYS A 256 -11.58 6.59 -8.54
C LYS A 256 -10.77 6.80 -7.26
N VAL A 257 -11.31 7.55 -6.30
CA VAL A 257 -10.60 7.96 -5.07
C VAL A 257 -10.85 7.05 -3.88
N ILE A 258 -12.02 6.44 -3.79
CA ILE A 258 -12.37 5.45 -2.78
C ILE A 258 -12.10 4.07 -3.36
N ARG A 259 -11.04 3.44 -2.89
CA ARG A 259 -10.59 2.15 -3.41
C ARG A 259 -10.82 1.07 -2.36
N VAL A 260 -11.49 0.00 -2.78
CA VAL A 260 -11.87 -1.12 -1.90
C VAL A 260 -10.68 -1.96 -1.42
N HIS A 261 -9.60 -2.04 -2.21
CA HIS A 261 -8.47 -2.95 -1.97
C HIS A 261 -7.13 -2.31 -2.28
N ARG A 262 -6.14 -2.55 -1.41
CA ARG A 262 -4.76 -2.09 -1.56
C ARG A 262 -3.81 -3.28 -1.62
N GLU A 263 -2.87 -3.25 -2.57
CA GLU A 263 -1.82 -4.27 -2.69
C GLU A 263 -0.60 -3.99 -1.80
N THR A 264 -0.39 -2.72 -1.44
CA THR A 264 0.64 -2.23 -0.51
C THR A 264 0.09 -2.01 0.90
N ASP A 265 -0.74 -2.94 1.36
CA ASP A 265 -1.48 -2.76 2.62
C ASP A 265 -0.69 -3.18 3.86
N ASN A 266 0.34 -4.03 3.70
CA ASN A 266 1.24 -4.47 4.77
C ASN A 266 2.39 -3.48 4.97
N PHE A 267 2.38 -2.75 6.10
CA PHE A 267 3.39 -1.75 6.44
C PHE A 267 4.81 -2.32 6.44
N TRP A 268 5.01 -3.53 6.96
CA TRP A 268 6.34 -4.10 7.13
C TRP A 268 6.91 -4.65 5.83
N GLU A 269 6.07 -5.18 4.92
CA GLU A 269 6.52 -5.45 3.55
C GLU A 269 7.03 -4.16 2.88
N ASN A 270 6.23 -3.09 2.97
CA ASN A 270 6.60 -1.79 2.42
C ASN A 270 7.91 -1.27 3.03
N TYR A 271 8.02 -1.27 4.36
CA TYR A 271 9.23 -0.82 5.07
C TYR A 271 10.46 -1.61 4.64
N ILE A 272 10.40 -2.95 4.66
CA ILE A 272 11.55 -3.80 4.34
C ILE A 272 12.05 -3.54 2.92
N GLY A 273 11.14 -3.49 1.94
CA GLY A 273 11.51 -3.24 0.55
C GLY A 273 12.10 -1.85 0.32
N ILE A 274 11.52 -0.81 0.94
CA ILE A 274 12.03 0.55 0.81
C ILE A 274 13.35 0.72 1.57
N LYS A 275 13.50 0.12 2.75
CA LYS A 275 14.73 0.15 3.54
C LYS A 275 15.89 -0.50 2.80
N TYR A 276 15.67 -1.68 2.24
CA TYR A 276 16.66 -2.34 1.38
C TYR A 276 17.07 -1.43 0.22
N SER A 277 16.09 -0.79 -0.42
CA SER A 277 16.34 0.08 -1.57
C SER A 277 17.14 1.33 -1.21
N VAL A 278 16.79 2.00 -0.12
CA VAL A 278 17.53 3.17 0.38
C VAL A 278 18.94 2.79 0.82
N ASP A 279 19.12 1.67 1.51
CA ASP A 279 20.45 1.19 1.94
C ASP A 279 21.35 0.85 0.74
N PHE A 280 20.77 0.22 -0.28
CA PHE A 280 21.47 -0.08 -1.53
C PHE A 280 21.91 1.21 -2.23
N LEU A 281 20.97 2.16 -2.40
CA LEU A 281 21.27 3.43 -3.04
C LEU A 281 22.31 4.25 -2.27
N ASN A 282 22.25 4.29 -0.93
CA ASN A 282 23.25 4.97 -0.10
C ASN A 282 24.67 4.38 -0.27
N LYS A 283 24.78 3.08 -0.57
CA LYS A 283 26.07 2.42 -0.81
C LYS A 283 26.60 2.68 -2.23
N GLU A 284 25.74 2.60 -3.24
CA GLU A 284 26.14 2.78 -4.64
C GLU A 284 26.30 4.25 -5.03
N ILE A 285 25.42 5.11 -4.51
CA ILE A 285 25.27 6.49 -4.91
C ILE A 285 25.58 7.35 -3.68
N ARG A 286 26.77 7.95 -3.67
CA ARG A 286 27.05 9.02 -2.71
C ARG A 286 26.14 10.19 -3.06
N PHE A 287 25.08 10.38 -2.29
CA PHE A 287 24.10 11.46 -2.47
C PHE A 287 24.65 12.86 -2.16
N ASP A 288 25.96 12.99 -1.92
CA ASP A 288 26.63 14.23 -1.58
C ASP A 288 26.25 15.34 -2.58
N ARG A 289 25.44 16.29 -2.08
CA ARG A 289 25.03 17.56 -2.70
C ARG A 289 23.92 17.51 -3.76
N LYS A 290 23.19 16.41 -3.95
CA LYS A 290 22.05 16.36 -4.88
C LYS A 290 20.72 16.48 -4.15
N LYS A 291 19.84 17.38 -4.61
CA LYS A 291 18.41 17.38 -4.25
C LYS A 291 17.81 16.06 -4.75
N ILE A 292 17.23 15.25 -3.86
CA ILE A 292 16.51 14.05 -4.27
C ILE A 292 15.04 14.40 -4.47
N ASN A 293 14.49 13.98 -5.60
CA ASN A 293 13.05 14.01 -5.84
C ASN A 293 12.54 12.57 -5.87
N LEU A 294 11.76 12.22 -4.86
CA LEU A 294 10.99 10.99 -4.83
C LEU A 294 9.65 11.25 -5.51
N ILE A 295 9.30 10.39 -6.45
CA ILE A 295 8.13 10.56 -7.31
C ILE A 295 7.29 9.28 -7.22
N GLY A 296 6.27 9.30 -6.37
CA GLY A 296 5.38 8.16 -6.20
C GLY A 296 4.32 8.10 -7.28
N VAL A 297 3.99 6.91 -7.78
CA VAL A 297 2.76 6.76 -8.57
C VAL A 297 1.56 6.75 -7.62
N LEU A 298 0.58 7.60 -7.90
CA LEU A 298 -0.54 7.82 -6.99
C LEU A 298 -1.30 6.51 -6.72
N TYR A 299 -1.71 6.35 -5.47
CA TYR A 299 -2.25 5.14 -4.85
C TYR A 299 -1.20 4.09 -4.46
N GLY A 300 -0.60 3.38 -5.42
CA GLY A 300 0.36 2.28 -5.15
C GLY A 300 1.63 2.76 -4.44
N GLY A 301 2.19 3.88 -4.91
CA GLY A 301 3.42 4.49 -4.41
C GLY A 301 3.24 5.54 -3.31
N LEU A 302 2.01 5.81 -2.81
CA LEU A 302 1.75 6.86 -1.80
C LEU A 302 2.61 6.69 -0.55
N GLU A 303 2.39 5.59 0.18
CA GLU A 303 3.12 5.32 1.41
C GLU A 303 4.61 5.01 1.15
N LEU A 304 4.90 4.31 0.05
CA LEU A 304 6.27 3.91 -0.30
C LEU A 304 7.19 5.13 -0.42
N THR A 305 6.69 6.18 -1.06
CA THR A 305 7.38 7.46 -1.24
C THR A 305 7.61 8.18 0.09
N VAL A 306 6.63 8.15 1.00
CA VAL A 306 6.78 8.72 2.34
C VAL A 306 7.81 7.94 3.17
N LEU A 307 7.76 6.61 3.15
CA LEU A 307 8.76 5.77 3.83
C LEU A 307 10.17 6.02 3.29
N ALA A 308 10.33 6.19 1.97
CA ALA A 308 11.61 6.51 1.36
C ALA A 308 12.15 7.86 1.86
N LYS A 309 11.27 8.88 1.97
CA LYS A 309 11.64 10.19 2.55
C LYS A 309 12.11 10.07 3.99
N ILE A 310 11.37 9.33 4.83
CA ILE A 310 11.73 9.13 6.25
C ILE A 310 13.12 8.50 6.36
N LEU A 311 13.39 7.44 5.60
CA LEU A 311 14.64 6.69 5.67
C LEU A 311 15.84 7.46 5.09
N LEU A 312 15.63 8.25 4.03
CA LEU A 312 16.65 9.15 3.50
C LEU A 312 16.97 10.27 4.51
N THR A 313 15.95 10.83 5.17
CA THR A 313 16.14 11.87 6.18
C THR A 313 16.93 11.36 7.38
N GLN A 314 16.67 10.13 7.83
CA GLN A 314 17.46 9.45 8.87
C GLN A 314 18.93 9.23 8.45
N SER A 315 19.20 9.23 7.14
CA SER A 315 20.55 9.17 6.55
C SER A 315 21.14 10.56 6.26
N ASN A 316 20.55 11.64 6.78
CA ASN A 316 20.91 13.04 6.53
C ASN A 316 20.79 13.48 5.05
N VAL A 317 19.90 12.85 4.29
CA VAL A 317 19.65 13.17 2.88
C VAL A 317 18.34 13.93 2.74
N MET A 318 18.38 15.13 2.16
CA MET A 318 17.18 15.92 1.88
C MET A 318 16.45 15.39 0.64
N ALA A 319 15.23 14.89 0.85
CA ALA A 319 14.36 14.40 -0.20
C ALA A 319 13.05 15.22 -0.27
N THR A 320 12.63 15.54 -1.48
CA THR A 320 11.30 16.09 -1.77
C THR A 320 10.38 15.01 -2.30
N VAL A 321 9.08 15.13 -2.04
CA VAL A 321 8.07 14.14 -2.40
C VAL A 321 7.10 14.76 -3.39
N ASN A 322 6.93 14.08 -4.51
CA ASN A 322 5.98 14.41 -5.56
C ASN A 322 5.19 13.15 -5.90
N PHE A 323 4.00 13.32 -6.49
CA PHE A 323 3.20 12.19 -6.97
C PHE A 323 2.84 12.35 -8.44
N ILE A 324 2.78 11.24 -9.16
CA ILE A 324 2.29 11.17 -10.54
C ILE A 324 0.91 10.54 -10.52
N ASN A 325 -0.06 11.24 -11.09
CA ASN A 325 -1.40 10.69 -11.31
C ASN A 325 -1.51 10.13 -12.73
N TYR A 326 -0.95 8.94 -12.96
CA TYR A 326 -1.00 8.30 -14.28
C TYR A 326 -2.31 7.50 -14.42
N ARG A 327 -3.41 8.18 -14.75
CA ARG A 327 -4.75 7.59 -14.88
C ARG A 327 -5.19 7.48 -16.34
N LYS A 328 -4.77 6.40 -16.99
CA LYS A 328 -5.54 5.73 -18.05
C LYS A 328 -6.00 4.38 -17.48
N ASP A 329 -7.21 3.91 -17.80
CA ASP A 329 -7.62 2.55 -17.43
C ASP A 329 -6.59 1.56 -17.97
N TYR A 330 -6.40 0.40 -17.33
CA TYR A 330 -5.33 -0.52 -17.75
C TYR A 330 -5.46 -0.94 -19.22
N LEU A 331 -6.70 -1.04 -19.72
CA LEU A 331 -6.99 -1.25 -21.13
C LEU A 331 -6.56 -0.05 -21.99
N ASP A 332 -6.91 1.17 -21.59
CA ASP A 332 -6.47 2.41 -22.27
C ASP A 332 -4.93 2.57 -22.25
N ARG A 333 -4.25 2.13 -21.19
CA ARG A 333 -2.77 2.11 -21.10
C ARG A 333 -2.12 1.19 -22.13
N VAL A 334 -2.86 0.17 -22.58
CA VAL A 334 -2.40 -0.84 -23.54
C VAL A 334 -2.68 -0.43 -24.98
N THR A 335 -3.73 0.35 -25.22
CA THR A 335 -4.22 0.66 -26.57
C THR A 335 -3.81 2.04 -27.10
N ASP A 336 -3.32 2.95 -26.26
CA ASP A 336 -3.14 4.35 -26.69
C ASP A 336 -1.80 4.63 -27.38
N THR A 337 -1.89 5.26 -28.55
CA THR A 337 -0.78 5.62 -29.44
C THR A 337 -0.43 7.10 -29.32
N ASN A 338 0.84 7.39 -29.00
CA ASN A 338 1.63 8.55 -29.46
C ASN A 338 1.08 10.00 -29.28
N GLU A 339 0.25 10.31 -28.29
CA GLU A 339 0.04 11.72 -27.92
C GLU A 339 1.18 12.24 -27.02
N MET A 340 1.76 13.39 -27.35
CA MET A 340 2.76 14.07 -26.51
C MET A 340 2.10 14.51 -25.20
N MET A 341 2.50 13.89 -24.09
CA MET A 341 2.01 14.27 -22.76
C MET A 341 2.95 15.31 -22.15
N GLN A 342 2.41 16.47 -21.76
CA GLN A 342 3.18 17.48 -21.04
C GLN A 342 2.99 17.36 -19.53
N LEU A 343 4.07 17.56 -18.78
CA LEU A 343 4.00 17.71 -17.32
C LEU A 343 3.41 19.08 -17.00
N LYS A 344 2.41 19.10 -16.11
CA LYS A 344 1.72 20.32 -15.68
C LYS A 344 2.31 20.94 -14.40
N VAL A 345 3.60 20.73 -14.17
CA VAL A 345 4.33 21.22 -12.98
C VAL A 345 5.58 21.99 -13.38
N ASN A 346 6.15 22.75 -12.44
CA ASN A 346 7.44 23.42 -12.65
C ASN A 346 8.57 22.38 -12.84
N ILE A 347 8.92 22.13 -14.10
CA ILE A 347 9.92 21.13 -14.52
C ILE A 347 11.34 21.43 -14.03
N ASP A 348 11.65 22.68 -13.68
CA ASP A 348 13.00 23.07 -13.25
C ASP A 348 13.37 22.43 -11.91
N ASN A 349 12.37 22.14 -11.07
CA ASN A 349 12.56 21.37 -9.83
C ASN A 349 13.09 19.95 -10.08
N PHE A 350 12.85 19.38 -11.25
CA PHE A 350 13.23 18.02 -11.63
C PHE A 350 14.52 17.96 -12.45
N ARG A 351 14.80 18.97 -13.27
CA ARG A 351 15.97 18.96 -14.17
C ARG A 351 17.33 18.90 -13.45
N ASN A 352 17.43 19.52 -12.28
CA ASN A 352 18.67 19.60 -11.49
C ASN A 352 18.66 18.67 -10.26
N ALA A 353 17.79 17.67 -10.24
CA ALA A 353 17.60 16.75 -9.12
C ALA A 353 17.99 15.32 -9.49
N PHE A 354 18.21 14.51 -8.45
CA PHE A 354 18.26 13.06 -8.58
C PHE A 354 16.83 12.52 -8.47
N ASN A 355 16.22 12.20 -9.61
CA ASN A 355 14.81 11.79 -9.70
C ASN A 355 14.69 10.27 -9.55
N ILE A 356 13.86 9.85 -8.61
CA ILE A 356 13.57 8.45 -8.31
C ILE A 356 12.07 8.21 -8.43
N ILE A 357 11.67 7.31 -9.33
CA ILE A 357 10.28 6.84 -9.38
C ILE A 357 10.08 5.76 -8.32
N VAL A 358 8.98 5.84 -7.58
CA VAL A 358 8.61 4.88 -6.54
C VAL A 358 7.24 4.27 -6.86
N GLU A 359 7.18 2.93 -6.94
CA GLU A 359 5.94 2.21 -7.26
C GLU A 359 5.89 0.84 -6.56
N ASP A 360 4.70 0.29 -6.44
CA ASP A 360 4.47 -1.00 -5.79
C ASP A 360 4.91 -2.21 -6.62
N ASN A 361 4.63 -2.24 -7.92
CA ASN A 361 4.92 -3.38 -8.78
C ASN A 361 5.25 -2.98 -10.23
N ILE A 362 5.96 -3.87 -10.93
CA ILE A 362 6.36 -3.66 -12.34
C ILE A 362 5.75 -4.71 -13.29
N LEU A 363 4.66 -5.37 -12.90
CA LEU A 363 4.10 -6.57 -13.55
C LEU A 363 4.29 -6.70 -15.08
N THR A 364 3.82 -5.71 -15.84
CA THR A 364 3.96 -5.67 -17.32
C THR A 364 4.91 -4.57 -17.82
N GLY A 365 5.53 -3.80 -16.92
CA GLY A 365 6.41 -2.68 -17.25
C GLY A 365 5.75 -1.47 -17.92
N LYS A 366 4.51 -1.59 -18.45
CA LYS A 366 3.84 -0.54 -19.26
C LYS A 366 3.65 0.78 -18.51
N THR A 367 3.18 0.75 -17.25
CA THR A 367 3.01 1.97 -16.45
C THR A 367 4.33 2.71 -16.27
N ILE A 368 5.40 1.99 -15.87
CA ILE A 368 6.73 2.58 -15.69
C ILE A 368 7.29 3.10 -17.01
N LYS A 369 7.13 2.36 -18.11
CA LYS A 369 7.53 2.83 -19.44
C LYS A 369 6.83 4.14 -19.79
N ASN A 370 5.52 4.23 -19.62
CA ASN A 370 4.78 5.43 -19.97
C ASN A 370 5.17 6.64 -19.10
N ILE A 371 5.42 6.43 -17.81
CA ILE A 371 5.95 7.46 -16.91
C ILE A 371 7.35 7.89 -17.36
N THR A 372 8.18 6.94 -17.79
CA THR A 372 9.53 7.22 -18.30
C THR A 372 9.48 8.07 -19.57
N ASP A 373 8.62 7.70 -20.51
CA ASP A 373 8.41 8.42 -21.77
C ASP A 373 7.91 9.84 -21.49
N LEU A 374 6.96 10.01 -20.57
CA LEU A 374 6.48 11.31 -20.11
C LEU A 374 7.64 12.21 -19.61
N PHE A 375 8.53 11.68 -18.78
CA PHE A 375 9.64 12.46 -18.23
C PHE A 375 10.69 12.81 -19.29
N ILE A 376 11.02 11.85 -20.17
CA ILE A 376 11.96 12.05 -21.28
C ILE A 376 11.44 13.11 -22.26
N GLN A 377 10.15 13.08 -22.60
CA GLN A 377 9.51 14.08 -23.46
C GLN A 377 9.59 15.51 -22.90
N ASN A 378 9.70 15.64 -21.57
CA ASN A 378 9.85 16.92 -20.87
C ASN A 378 11.32 17.26 -20.54
N SER A 379 12.28 16.52 -21.10
CA SER A 379 13.73 16.66 -20.86
C SER A 379 14.12 16.51 -19.39
N ILE A 380 13.47 15.59 -18.68
CA ILE A 380 13.78 15.23 -17.29
C ILE A 380 14.36 13.83 -17.27
N ASN A 381 15.53 13.68 -16.65
CA ASN A 381 16.16 12.39 -16.48
C ASN A 381 15.65 11.68 -15.23
N ILE A 382 15.17 10.44 -15.39
CA ILE A 382 14.93 9.53 -14.26
C ILE A 382 16.23 8.78 -13.97
N ASN A 383 16.71 8.85 -12.72
CA ASN A 383 18.00 8.28 -12.36
C ASN A 383 17.90 6.82 -11.91
N LYS A 384 16.86 6.49 -11.14
CA LYS A 384 16.60 5.14 -10.60
C LYS A 384 15.11 4.92 -10.40
N TYR A 385 14.74 3.64 -10.27
CA TYR A 385 13.41 3.21 -9.89
C TYR A 385 13.50 2.42 -8.58
N ILE A 386 12.65 2.73 -7.62
CA ILE A 386 12.42 1.92 -6.44
C ILE A 386 11.09 1.20 -6.65
N ILE A 387 11.13 -0.11 -6.84
CA ILE A 387 9.94 -0.93 -7.00
C ILE A 387 9.88 -1.94 -5.88
N LEU A 388 8.74 -2.05 -5.20
CA LEU A 388 8.62 -2.99 -4.08
C LEU A 388 8.61 -4.44 -4.57
N ARG A 389 7.78 -4.73 -5.58
CA ARG A 389 7.42 -6.09 -5.97
C ARG A 389 7.94 -6.52 -7.33
N HIS A 390 8.54 -7.71 -7.38
CA HIS A 390 9.04 -8.30 -8.62
C HIS A 390 7.93 -8.95 -9.48
N PRO A 391 8.13 -9.04 -10.81
CA PRO A 391 7.33 -9.94 -11.64
C PRO A 391 7.41 -11.36 -11.11
N ASN A 392 6.34 -12.14 -11.28
CA ASN A 392 6.27 -13.46 -10.68
C ASN A 392 5.66 -14.50 -11.64
N LEU A 393 6.10 -15.75 -11.49
CA LEU A 393 5.76 -16.86 -12.38
C LEU A 393 4.25 -17.09 -12.50
N ASN A 394 3.51 -16.75 -11.45
CA ASN A 394 2.06 -16.87 -11.36
C ASN A 394 1.31 -15.91 -12.31
N ARG A 395 1.99 -14.91 -12.88
CA ARG A 395 1.44 -13.95 -13.83
C ARG A 395 2.04 -14.04 -15.24
N LEU A 396 2.85 -15.06 -15.53
CA LEU A 396 3.38 -15.29 -16.88
C LEU A 396 2.31 -15.28 -17.98
N PRO A 397 1.11 -15.87 -17.79
CA PRO A 397 0.06 -15.79 -18.81
C PRO A 397 -0.40 -14.36 -19.12
N GLN A 398 -0.42 -13.49 -18.10
CA GLN A 398 -0.77 -12.07 -18.27
C GLN A 398 0.34 -11.31 -19.01
N MET A 399 1.60 -11.57 -18.67
CA MET A 399 2.75 -10.98 -19.39
C MET A 399 2.77 -11.43 -20.86
N ALA A 400 2.49 -12.71 -21.12
CA ALA A 400 2.41 -13.27 -22.46
C ALA A 400 1.26 -12.65 -23.28
N PHE A 401 0.09 -12.47 -22.67
CA PHE A 401 -1.07 -11.87 -23.33
C PHE A 401 -0.77 -10.46 -23.86
N TYR A 402 0.02 -9.68 -23.13
CA TYR A 402 0.37 -8.31 -23.50
C TYR A 402 1.68 -8.16 -24.26
N ASP A 403 2.34 -9.27 -24.60
CA ASP A 403 3.70 -9.33 -25.14
C ASP A 403 4.66 -8.42 -24.35
N SER A 404 4.61 -8.55 -23.03
CA SER A 404 5.27 -7.63 -22.09
C SER A 404 6.26 -8.34 -21.19
N PHE A 405 7.04 -9.28 -21.74
CA PHE A 405 8.14 -9.91 -21.02
C PHE A 405 9.24 -8.88 -20.76
N MET A 406 9.58 -8.68 -19.49
CA MET A 406 10.61 -7.71 -19.11
C MET A 406 11.99 -8.31 -19.27
N ASP A 407 12.91 -7.52 -19.80
CA ASP A 407 14.34 -7.82 -19.74
C ASP A 407 14.84 -7.76 -18.29
N LEU A 408 15.20 -8.93 -17.73
CA LEU A 408 15.58 -9.03 -16.33
C LEU A 408 16.95 -8.38 -16.05
N ASP A 409 17.86 -8.34 -17.02
CA ASP A 409 19.17 -7.69 -16.86
C ASP A 409 19.02 -6.16 -16.82
N LEU A 410 18.14 -5.61 -17.67
CA LEU A 410 17.78 -4.18 -17.61
C LEU A 410 17.07 -3.84 -16.30
N VAL A 411 16.19 -4.72 -15.84
CA VAL A 411 15.52 -4.57 -14.54
C VAL A 411 16.55 -4.50 -13.41
N GLU A 412 17.51 -5.42 -13.34
CA GLU A 412 18.53 -5.41 -12.27
C GLU A 412 19.45 -4.20 -12.30
N ARG A 413 19.71 -3.63 -13.48
CA ARG A 413 20.55 -2.44 -13.62
C ARG A 413 19.85 -1.16 -13.17
N ASP A 414 18.61 -0.97 -13.61
CA ASP A 414 17.91 0.32 -13.50
C ASP A 414 17.00 0.38 -12.25
N PHE A 415 16.58 -0.77 -11.72
CA PHE A 415 15.63 -0.89 -10.62
C PHE A 415 16.28 -1.39 -9.34
N VAL A 416 15.82 -0.83 -8.22
CA VAL A 416 16.21 -1.23 -6.87
C VAL A 416 14.97 -1.68 -6.11
N GLY A 417 15.14 -2.60 -5.17
CA GLY A 417 14.05 -3.26 -4.46
C GLY A 417 13.75 -4.61 -5.08
N LEU A 418 12.50 -4.83 -5.47
CA LEU A 418 12.00 -6.04 -6.13
C LEU A 418 12.15 -7.29 -5.26
N ILE A 419 12.19 -7.12 -3.94
CA ILE A 419 12.37 -8.24 -3.00
C ILE A 419 11.04 -8.80 -2.48
N MET A 420 9.94 -8.08 -2.70
CA MET A 420 8.62 -8.57 -2.31
C MET A 420 7.92 -9.26 -3.48
N SER A 421 7.15 -10.29 -3.20
CA SER A 421 6.33 -10.95 -4.21
C SER A 421 5.03 -10.18 -4.43
N SER A 422 4.50 -10.17 -5.65
CA SER A 422 3.14 -9.69 -5.89
C SER A 422 2.08 -10.56 -5.19
N PRO A 423 1.04 -9.97 -4.57
CA PRO A 423 0.04 -10.70 -3.78
C PRO A 423 -1.02 -11.40 -4.65
N TYR A 424 -0.65 -11.78 -5.86
CA TYR A 424 -1.55 -12.27 -6.89
C TYR A 424 -1.74 -13.79 -6.83
N THR A 425 -2.90 -14.25 -7.25
CA THR A 425 -3.16 -15.68 -7.48
C THR A 425 -2.42 -16.17 -8.73
N LYS A 426 -2.40 -17.49 -8.93
CA LYS A 426 -1.83 -18.10 -10.14
C LYS A 426 -2.94 -18.29 -11.15
N ILE A 427 -2.69 -17.80 -12.36
CA ILE A 427 -3.63 -17.94 -13.48
C ILE A 427 -3.17 -19.02 -14.43
N LYS A 428 -4.12 -19.64 -15.13
CA LYS A 428 -3.84 -20.64 -16.16
C LYS A 428 -3.47 -19.98 -17.48
N GLU A 429 -2.75 -20.73 -18.30
CA GLU A 429 -2.43 -20.27 -19.65
C GLU A 429 -3.71 -20.14 -20.50
N GLY A 430 -3.82 -19.04 -21.24
CA GLY A 430 -5.00 -18.74 -22.05
C GLY A 430 -6.23 -18.25 -21.28
N THR A 431 -6.17 -18.09 -19.95
CA THR A 431 -7.30 -17.51 -19.20
C THR A 431 -7.23 -16.00 -19.20
N ASN A 432 -8.21 -15.39 -19.86
CA ASN A 432 -8.51 -13.98 -19.73
C ASN A 432 -10.04 -13.79 -19.72
N ILE A 433 -10.65 -14.02 -18.57
CA ILE A 433 -12.10 -13.83 -18.39
C ILE A 433 -12.35 -12.32 -18.21
N TYR A 434 -13.10 -11.71 -19.13
CA TYR A 434 -13.46 -10.28 -19.12
C TYR A 434 -12.29 -9.28 -18.93
N ASN A 435 -11.07 -9.60 -19.35
CA ASN A 435 -9.88 -8.77 -19.10
C ASN A 435 -9.41 -8.71 -17.62
N GLU A 436 -9.85 -9.64 -16.77
CA GLU A 436 -9.62 -9.59 -15.32
C GLU A 436 -8.54 -10.54 -14.76
N PHE A 437 -7.83 -11.33 -15.58
CA PHE A 437 -6.74 -12.25 -15.15
C PHE A 437 -6.98 -12.90 -13.77
N LEU A 438 -8.14 -13.54 -13.63
CA LEU A 438 -8.56 -14.26 -12.42
C LEU A 438 -8.04 -15.70 -12.46
N ASP A 439 -7.86 -16.32 -11.29
CA ASP A 439 -7.61 -17.76 -11.19
C ASP A 439 -8.87 -18.59 -11.43
N GLU A 440 -8.76 -19.92 -11.33
CA GLU A 440 -9.87 -20.86 -11.53
C GLU A 440 -11.01 -20.71 -10.52
N LEU A 441 -10.79 -19.97 -9.43
CA LEU A 441 -11.79 -19.66 -8.41
C LEU A 441 -12.37 -18.25 -8.58
N GLY A 442 -12.00 -17.54 -9.64
CA GLY A 442 -12.42 -16.16 -9.86
C GLY A 442 -11.72 -15.15 -8.95
N ILE A 443 -10.56 -15.50 -8.38
CA ILE A 443 -9.83 -14.69 -7.41
C ILE A 443 -8.65 -13.98 -8.09
N PHE A 444 -8.49 -12.68 -7.81
CA PHE A 444 -7.37 -11.87 -8.30
C PHE A 444 -6.19 -11.80 -7.33
N THR A 445 -6.44 -11.59 -6.03
CA THR A 445 -5.40 -11.40 -4.99
C THR A 445 -5.59 -12.33 -3.80
N LEU A 446 -4.47 -12.79 -3.24
CA LEU A 446 -4.41 -13.66 -2.07
C LEU A 446 -4.85 -12.94 -0.79
N SER A 447 -4.52 -11.66 -0.65
CA SER A 447 -4.97 -10.81 0.45
C SER A 447 -6.48 -10.56 0.34
N GLY A 448 -6.94 -10.21 -0.86
CA GLY A 448 -8.34 -10.08 -1.28
C GLY A 448 -9.22 -11.20 -0.77
N TYR A 449 -8.88 -12.41 -1.21
CA TYR A 449 -9.56 -13.63 -0.81
C TYR A 449 -9.58 -13.82 0.71
N LYS A 450 -8.45 -13.59 1.39
CA LYS A 450 -8.32 -13.83 2.83
C LYS A 450 -9.27 -12.96 3.65
N PHE A 451 -9.29 -11.64 3.44
CA PHE A 451 -10.18 -10.79 4.23
C PHE A 451 -11.64 -10.94 3.80
N CYS A 452 -11.97 -11.17 2.52
CA CYS A 452 -13.36 -11.43 2.10
C CYS A 452 -13.91 -12.69 2.77
N LYS A 453 -13.10 -13.75 2.87
CA LYS A 453 -13.46 -14.97 3.61
C LYS A 453 -13.77 -14.69 5.08
N TYR A 454 -12.96 -13.86 5.75
CA TYR A 454 -13.18 -13.56 7.18
C TYR A 454 -14.32 -12.57 7.41
N LEU A 455 -14.55 -11.61 6.51
CA LEU A 455 -15.74 -10.76 6.54
C LEU A 455 -17.02 -11.59 6.39
N TYR A 456 -17.01 -12.57 5.46
CA TYR A 456 -18.12 -13.52 5.33
C TYR A 456 -18.35 -14.31 6.62
N LYS A 457 -17.28 -14.81 7.26
CA LYS A 457 -17.37 -15.48 8.57
C LYS A 457 -17.90 -14.56 9.68
N ASN A 458 -17.63 -13.26 9.62
CA ASN A 458 -18.17 -12.25 10.53
C ASN A 458 -19.65 -11.93 10.29
N GLY A 459 -20.30 -12.62 9.34
CA GLY A 459 -21.73 -12.48 9.07
C GLY A 459 -22.08 -11.38 8.06
N VAL A 460 -21.11 -10.91 7.28
CA VAL A 460 -21.34 -9.91 6.23
C VAL A 460 -21.78 -10.61 4.94
N PHE A 461 -23.05 -10.44 4.58
CA PHE A 461 -23.69 -11.20 3.48
C PHE A 461 -24.31 -10.33 2.39
N GLU A 462 -23.96 -9.03 2.33
CA GLU A 462 -24.55 -8.11 1.37
C GLU A 462 -24.35 -8.58 -0.07
N GLU A 463 -25.44 -8.63 -0.83
CA GLU A 463 -25.43 -9.11 -2.20
C GLU A 463 -24.71 -8.15 -3.13
N ASN A 464 -24.06 -8.71 -4.15
CA ASN A 464 -23.33 -7.96 -5.18
C ASN A 464 -22.16 -7.12 -4.64
N THR A 465 -21.64 -7.41 -3.44
CA THR A 465 -20.42 -6.79 -2.90
C THR A 465 -19.18 -7.64 -3.23
N GLU A 466 -17.98 -7.15 -2.93
CA GLU A 466 -16.74 -7.94 -3.05
C GLU A 466 -16.73 -9.16 -2.12
N ILE A 467 -17.65 -9.30 -1.17
CA ILE A 467 -17.75 -10.50 -0.33
C ILE A 467 -18.67 -11.54 -0.96
N SER A 468 -19.62 -11.11 -1.81
CA SER A 468 -20.62 -12.00 -2.40
C SER A 468 -20.03 -13.14 -3.24
N PHE A 469 -18.85 -12.97 -3.86
CA PHE A 469 -18.21 -14.06 -4.60
C PHE A 469 -17.83 -15.26 -3.70
N ILE A 470 -17.53 -15.02 -2.41
CA ILE A 470 -17.24 -16.08 -1.45
C ILE A 470 -18.48 -16.95 -1.26
N ARG A 471 -19.66 -16.31 -1.14
CA ARG A 471 -20.95 -17.00 -1.03
C ARG A 471 -21.23 -17.83 -2.27
N ASP A 472 -21.04 -17.24 -3.45
CA ASP A 472 -21.36 -17.90 -4.71
C ASP A 472 -20.47 -19.14 -4.92
N PHE A 473 -19.19 -19.06 -4.56
CA PHE A 473 -18.27 -20.21 -4.53
C PHE A 473 -18.78 -21.38 -3.65
N PHE A 474 -19.26 -21.10 -2.44
CA PHE A 474 -19.73 -22.15 -1.52
C PHE A 474 -21.13 -22.67 -1.86
N LYS A 475 -22.00 -21.87 -2.48
CA LYS A 475 -23.33 -22.31 -2.90
C LYS A 475 -23.28 -23.32 -4.05
N GLU A 476 -22.38 -23.14 -5.02
CA GLU A 476 -22.29 -24.04 -6.19
C GLU A 476 -21.70 -25.43 -5.87
N HIS A 477 -20.98 -25.58 -4.75
CA HIS A 477 -20.39 -26.86 -4.33
C HIS A 477 -21.19 -27.58 -3.23
N SER A 478 -22.38 -27.07 -2.90
CA SER A 478 -23.29 -27.63 -1.89
C SER A 478 -24.53 -28.32 -2.50
N CYS A 479 -24.53 -28.55 -3.83
CA CYS A 479 -25.59 -29.25 -4.55
C CYS A 479 -25.15 -30.66 -4.95
#